data_AF-A0A7J3T0S9-F1
#
_entry.id   AF-A0A7J3T0S9-F1
#
_cell.length_a   1.000
_cell.length_b   1.000
_cell.length_c   1.000
_cell.angle_alpha   90.00
_cell.angle_beta   90.00
_cell.angle_gamma   90.00
#
_symmetry.space_group_name_H-M   'P 1'
#
loop_
_entity.id
_entity.type
_entity.pdbx_description
1 polymer ?
#
loop_
_entity_poly.entity_id
_entity_poly.type
_entity_poly.pdbx_seq_one_letter_code
_entity_poly.pdbx_strand_id
1 'polypeptide(L)'
;MPRLIHPYIPNSVPEIKKKMMEELGIKSIDELYIDIHEKFQVNKQLGIPQTGLSELKVKKHVETLLSKNRPCSSMSVFLGAGCWPHYVPAVVKEVVQRSELLTSYTPYQPEISQGMLQALFEYQSMICELTGM
;
A
#
# COMPACT_ATOMS: atom_id res chain seq x y z
N MET A 1 16.07 -27.34 4.75
CA MET A 1 16.07 -25.88 4.42
C MET A 1 14.79 -25.29 4.97
N PRO A 2 14.81 -24.14 5.67
CA PRO A 2 13.58 -23.53 6.16
C PRO A 2 12.65 -23.21 4.98
N ARG A 3 11.35 -23.51 5.13
CA ARG A 3 10.33 -23.10 4.15
C ARG A 3 10.33 -21.58 4.09
N LEU A 4 10.81 -21.01 2.99
CA LEU A 4 10.72 -19.59 2.75
C LEU A 4 9.27 -19.28 2.32
N ILE A 5 8.39 -19.03 3.28
CA ILE A 5 7.03 -18.54 3.03
C ILE A 5 7.13 -17.03 2.96
N HIS A 6 6.67 -16.44 1.86
CA HIS A 6 6.76 -14.99 1.69
C HIS A 6 5.66 -14.31 2.53
N PRO A 7 5.98 -13.32 3.39
CA PRO A 7 5.01 -12.72 4.32
C PRO A 7 3.83 -12.05 3.62
N TYR A 8 4.01 -11.61 2.37
CA TYR A 8 2.96 -10.99 1.54
C TYR A 8 2.21 -11.97 0.62
N ILE A 9 2.60 -13.24 0.57
CA ILE A 9 1.94 -14.26 -0.25
C ILE A 9 1.66 -15.47 0.65
N PRO A 10 0.71 -15.36 1.60
CA PRO A 10 0.46 -16.41 2.58
C PRO A 10 0.04 -17.75 1.94
N ASN A 11 -0.56 -17.69 0.75
CA ASN A 11 -0.96 -18.87 -0.01
C ASN A 11 0.19 -19.52 -0.80
N SER A 12 1.42 -18.99 -0.74
CA SER A 12 2.59 -19.58 -1.41
C SER A 12 3.12 -20.83 -0.70
N VAL A 13 2.57 -21.17 0.47
CA VAL A 13 2.89 -22.38 1.21
C VAL A 13 2.65 -23.60 0.31
N PRO A 14 3.64 -24.47 0.08
CA PRO A 14 3.51 -25.59 -0.86
C PRO A 14 2.28 -26.47 -0.63
N GLU A 15 1.92 -26.72 0.64
CA GLU A 15 0.75 -27.52 0.99
C GLU A 15 -0.57 -26.81 0.67
N ILE A 16 -0.67 -25.51 0.96
CA ILE A 16 -1.87 -24.72 0.68
C ILE A 16 -2.06 -24.64 -0.83
N LYS A 17 -0.99 -24.30 -1.55
CA LYS A 17 -0.98 -24.25 -3.00
C LYS A 17 -1.40 -25.58 -3.62
N LYS A 18 -0.87 -26.70 -3.14
CA LYS A 18 -1.24 -28.04 -3.61
C LYS A 18 -2.73 -28.32 -3.39
N LYS A 19 -3.26 -28.04 -2.19
CA LYS A 19 -4.69 -28.21 -1.89
C LYS A 19 -5.58 -27.36 -2.79
N MET A 20 -5.21 -26.10 -3.03
CA MET A 20 -5.95 -25.22 -3.94
C MET A 20 -5.95 -25.75 -5.37
N MET A 21 -4.80 -26.29 -5.85
CA MET A 21 -4.72 -26.89 -7.19
C MET A 21 -5.54 -28.17 -7.31
N GLU A 22 -5.55 -29.02 -6.27
CA GLU A 22 -6.38 -30.23 -6.22
C GLU A 22 -7.88 -29.89 -6.25
N GLU A 23 -8.32 -28.88 -5.49
CA GLU A 23 -9.72 -28.41 -5.49
C GLU A 23 -10.16 -27.86 -6.86
N LEU A 24 -9.25 -27.16 -7.55
CA LEU A 24 -9.49 -26.62 -8.88
C LEU A 24 -9.35 -27.66 -10.00
N GLY A 25 -8.82 -28.86 -9.70
CA GLY A 25 -8.59 -29.92 -10.68
C GLY A 25 -7.45 -29.64 -11.68
N ILE A 26 -6.54 -28.73 -11.36
CA ILE A 26 -5.44 -28.30 -12.26
C ILE A 26 -4.11 -28.94 -11.87
N LYS A 27 -3.25 -29.19 -12.87
CA LYS A 27 -1.92 -29.82 -12.64
C LYS A 27 -0.79 -28.80 -12.51
N SER A 28 -0.99 -27.58 -13.02
CA SER A 28 -0.02 -26.49 -13.02
C SER A 28 -0.70 -25.15 -12.78
N ILE A 29 0.06 -24.13 -12.31
CA ILE A 29 -0.49 -22.76 -12.26
C ILE A 29 -0.79 -22.26 -13.68
N ASP A 30 -0.01 -22.67 -14.67
CA ASP A 30 -0.11 -22.18 -16.05
C ASP A 30 -1.50 -22.45 -16.66
N GLU A 31 -2.20 -23.50 -16.20
CA GLU A 31 -3.59 -23.79 -16.57
C GLU A 31 -4.58 -22.68 -16.15
N LEU A 32 -4.29 -21.87 -15.13
CA LEU A 32 -5.12 -20.70 -14.74
C LEU A 32 -5.07 -19.56 -15.73
N TYR A 33 -4.08 -19.55 -16.63
CA TYR A 33 -3.84 -18.44 -17.55
C TYR A 33 -4.16 -18.78 -19.01
N ILE A 34 -4.84 -19.90 -19.28
CA ILE A 34 -5.15 -20.37 -20.64
C ILE A 34 -5.99 -19.38 -21.45
N ASP A 35 -6.79 -18.54 -20.78
CA ASP A 35 -7.60 -17.49 -21.40
C ASP A 35 -6.75 -16.32 -21.95
N ILE A 36 -5.49 -16.22 -21.53
CA ILE A 36 -4.54 -15.21 -22.02
C ILE A 36 -3.84 -15.76 -23.27
N HIS A 37 -4.21 -15.26 -24.45
CA HIS A 37 -3.57 -15.67 -25.70
C HIS A 37 -2.05 -15.45 -25.66
N GLU A 38 -1.27 -16.45 -26.10
CA GLU A 38 0.21 -16.47 -26.09
C GLU A 38 0.87 -15.18 -26.62
N LYS A 39 0.32 -14.55 -27.66
CA LYS A 39 0.84 -13.28 -28.22
C LYS A 39 0.86 -12.12 -27.23
N PHE A 40 0.08 -12.20 -26.15
CA PHE A 40 0.03 -11.21 -25.08
C PHE A 40 0.81 -11.64 -23.84
N GLN A 41 1.31 -12.88 -23.80
CA GLN A 41 2.13 -13.37 -22.71
C GLN A 41 3.57 -12.84 -22.81
N VAL A 42 4.16 -12.51 -21.67
CA VAL A 42 5.54 -12.00 -21.62
C VAL A 42 6.50 -13.18 -21.53
N ASN A 43 7.02 -13.62 -22.67
CA ASN A 43 7.95 -14.76 -22.77
C ASN A 43 9.42 -14.37 -22.53
N LYS A 44 9.66 -13.23 -21.88
CA LYS A 44 10.99 -12.74 -21.54
C LYS A 44 11.08 -12.44 -20.06
N GLN A 45 12.28 -12.54 -19.53
CA GLN A 45 12.56 -12.10 -18.19
C GLN A 45 12.28 -10.60 -18.07
N LEU A 46 11.57 -10.21 -17.00
CA LEU A 46 11.36 -8.81 -16.69
C LEU A 46 12.73 -8.16 -16.42
N GLY A 47 12.94 -6.94 -16.94
CA GLY A 47 14.17 -6.16 -16.77
C GLY A 47 14.37 -5.61 -15.36
N ILE A 48 14.06 -6.40 -14.33
CA ILE A 48 14.15 -6.08 -12.92
C ILE A 48 15.22 -6.96 -12.25
N PRO A 49 15.78 -6.55 -11.10
CA PRO A 49 16.68 -7.39 -10.33
C PRO A 49 16.06 -8.76 -10.04
N GLN A 50 16.81 -9.83 -10.28
CA GLN A 50 16.32 -11.20 -10.14
C GLN A 50 16.11 -11.63 -8.69
N THR A 51 16.73 -10.91 -7.77
CA THR A 51 16.61 -11.14 -6.33
C THR A 51 16.04 -9.90 -5.68
N GLY A 52 14.95 -10.11 -4.94
CA GLY A 52 14.42 -9.09 -4.05
C GLY A 52 15.44 -8.74 -2.97
N LEU A 53 15.46 -7.48 -2.57
CA LEU A 53 16.19 -7.05 -1.38
C LEU A 53 15.40 -7.48 -0.12
N SER A 54 16.12 -7.81 0.96
CA SER A 54 15.46 -7.95 2.26
C SER A 54 14.87 -6.61 2.71
N GLU A 55 13.86 -6.65 3.58
CA GLU A 55 13.19 -5.44 4.10
C GLU A 55 14.20 -4.40 4.63
N LEU A 56 15.19 -4.84 5.41
CA LEU A 56 16.25 -3.97 5.92
C LEU A 56 17.08 -3.33 4.80
N LYS A 57 17.40 -4.07 3.73
CA LYS A 57 18.16 -3.56 2.58
C LYS A 57 17.32 -2.57 1.77
N VAL A 58 16.03 -2.85 1.57
CA VAL A 58 15.10 -1.91 0.92
C VAL A 58 15.03 -0.60 1.71
N LYS A 59 14.79 -0.68 3.02
CA LYS A 59 14.72 0.50 3.90
C LYS A 59 16.00 1.36 3.78
N LYS A 60 17.18 0.74 3.96
CA LYS A 60 18.46 1.45 3.85
C LYS A 60 18.67 2.08 2.47
N HIS A 61 18.29 1.38 1.41
CA HIS A 61 18.41 1.91 0.05
C HIS A 61 17.55 3.15 -0.14
N VAL A 62 16.28 3.11 0.29
CA VAL A 62 15.35 4.24 0.20
C VAL A 62 15.83 5.42 1.07
N GLU A 63 16.25 5.17 2.31
CA GLU A 63 16.80 6.21 3.21
C GLU A 63 18.06 6.88 2.61
N THR A 64 18.92 6.11 1.95
CA THR A 64 20.12 6.63 1.26
C THR A 64 19.77 7.48 0.03
N LEU A 65 18.69 7.16 -0.67
CA LEU A 65 18.21 7.99 -1.77
C LEU A 65 17.62 9.29 -1.24
N LEU A 66 16.78 9.22 -0.21
CA LEU A 66 16.13 10.38 0.39
C LEU A 66 17.13 11.35 1.03
N SER A 67 18.26 10.88 1.55
CA SER A 67 19.29 11.73 2.16
C SER A 67 19.99 12.69 1.18
N LYS A 68 19.81 12.49 -0.13
CA LYS A 68 20.31 13.43 -1.16
C LYS A 68 19.45 14.69 -1.28
N ASN A 69 18.23 14.66 -0.76
CA ASN A 69 17.33 15.81 -0.74
C ASN A 69 17.67 16.74 0.43
N ARG A 70 17.39 18.04 0.29
CA ARG A 70 17.36 18.97 1.42
C ARG A 70 15.92 19.03 1.94
N PRO A 71 15.63 18.54 3.15
CA PRO A 71 14.26 18.52 3.66
C PRO A 71 13.78 19.93 3.99
N CYS A 72 12.46 20.14 3.94
CA CYS A 72 11.86 21.42 4.36
C CYS A 72 12.14 21.75 5.82
N SER A 73 12.44 20.76 6.67
CA SER A 73 12.83 20.97 8.07
C SER A 73 14.24 21.56 8.25
N SER A 74 15.10 21.52 7.22
CA SER A 74 16.47 22.05 7.29
C SER A 74 16.62 23.44 6.67
N MET A 75 15.52 24.08 6.25
CA MET A 75 15.55 25.39 5.63
C MET A 75 14.26 26.16 5.88
N SER A 76 14.30 27.48 5.76
CA SER A 76 13.08 28.28 5.75
C SER A 76 12.43 28.19 4.36
N VAL A 77 11.12 27.89 4.33
CA VAL A 77 10.34 27.73 3.10
C VAL A 77 9.28 28.83 3.03
N PHE A 78 9.44 29.77 2.10
CA PHE A 78 8.54 30.92 1.91
C PHE A 78 7.97 31.04 0.49
N LEU A 79 8.15 30.02 -0.36
CA LEU A 79 7.71 30.07 -1.77
C LEU A 79 6.17 30.09 -1.92
N GLY A 80 5.44 29.47 -0.98
CA GLY A 80 3.98 29.42 -1.03
C GLY A 80 3.42 28.63 -2.22
N ALA A 81 2.52 29.25 -3.00
CA ALA A 81 1.85 28.67 -4.16
C ALA A 81 0.96 27.43 -3.88
N GLY A 82 0.16 27.52 -2.81
CA GLY A 82 -0.79 26.44 -2.44
C GLY A 82 -0.22 25.40 -1.47
N CYS A 83 1.06 25.51 -1.09
CA CYS A 83 1.69 24.64 -0.09
C CYS A 83 2.53 25.47 0.87
N TRP A 84 2.40 25.19 2.18
CA TRP A 84 3.15 25.87 3.23
C TRP A 84 3.43 24.91 4.39
N PRO A 85 4.59 25.05 5.06
CA PRO A 85 4.86 24.32 6.29
C PRO A 85 3.80 24.65 7.34
N HIS A 86 3.26 23.63 8.00
CA HIS A 86 2.37 23.78 9.13
C HIS A 86 2.70 22.71 10.18
N TYR A 87 2.37 23.00 11.43
CA TYR A 87 2.53 22.03 12.51
C TYR A 87 1.48 20.92 12.37
N VAL A 88 1.93 19.67 12.31
CA VAL A 88 1.08 18.49 12.39
C VAL A 88 1.19 17.92 13.80
N PRO A 89 0.11 17.95 14.61
CA PRO A 89 0.14 17.40 15.97
C PRO A 89 0.53 15.92 15.99
N ALA A 90 1.30 15.52 17.01
CA ALA A 90 1.82 14.14 17.12
C ALA A 90 0.70 13.08 17.12
N VAL A 91 -0.47 13.41 17.68
CA VAL A 91 -1.65 12.52 17.70
C VAL A 91 -2.15 12.17 16.30
N VAL A 92 -1.99 13.06 15.31
CA VAL A 92 -2.43 12.79 13.93
C VAL A 92 -1.72 11.55 13.39
N LYS A 93 -0.42 11.42 13.64
CA LYS A 93 0.37 10.26 13.21
C LYS A 93 -0.18 8.96 13.83
N GLU A 94 -0.52 8.98 15.12
CA GLU A 94 -1.09 7.82 15.80
C GLU A 94 -2.44 7.42 15.19
N VAL A 95 -3.31 8.40 14.96
CA VAL A 95 -4.64 8.17 14.38
C VAL A 95 -4.55 7.58 12.98
N VAL A 96 -3.77 8.18 12.07
CA VAL A 96 -3.67 7.71 10.69
C VAL A 96 -2.95 6.37 10.53
N GLN A 97 -2.22 5.93 11.55
CA GLN A 97 -1.56 4.61 11.55
C GLN A 97 -2.48 3.47 12.02
N ARG A 98 -3.67 3.78 12.55
CA ARG A 98 -4.65 2.77 12.91
C ARG A 98 -5.14 2.02 11.68
N SER A 99 -5.17 0.70 11.75
CA SER A 99 -5.56 -0.17 10.65
C SER A 99 -6.95 0.17 10.11
N GLU A 100 -7.90 0.54 10.98
CA GLU A 100 -9.27 0.89 10.54
C GLU A 100 -9.32 2.11 9.60
N LEU A 101 -8.32 3.00 9.65
CA LEU A 101 -8.19 4.16 8.76
C LEU A 101 -7.21 3.91 7.62
N LEU A 102 -6.14 3.15 7.88
CA LEU A 102 -5.06 2.94 6.93
C LEU A 102 -5.37 1.90 5.86
N THR A 103 -6.13 0.85 6.21
CA THR A 103 -6.37 -0.31 5.32
C THR A 103 -7.80 -0.41 4.82
N SER A 104 -8.74 0.34 5.39
CA SER A 104 -10.10 0.40 4.88
C SER A 104 -10.16 1.07 3.51
N TYR A 105 -11.19 0.74 2.74
CA TYR A 105 -11.45 1.36 1.44
C TYR A 105 -12.70 2.25 1.51
N THR A 106 -13.23 2.66 0.36
CA THR A 106 -14.46 3.45 0.28
C THR A 106 -15.57 2.83 1.14
N PRO A 107 -16.23 3.60 2.02
CA PRO A 107 -17.18 3.09 3.02
C PRO A 107 -18.54 2.74 2.40
N TYR A 108 -18.57 1.81 1.45
CA TYR A 108 -19.80 1.33 0.79
C TYR A 108 -20.74 0.59 1.74
N GLN A 109 -20.20 0.03 2.83
CA GLN A 109 -20.97 -0.69 3.86
C GLN A 109 -21.06 0.20 5.12
N PRO A 110 -22.08 1.07 5.22
CA PRO A 110 -22.13 2.10 6.25
C PRO A 110 -22.21 1.53 7.67
N GLU A 111 -22.88 0.39 7.87
CA GLU A 111 -23.10 -0.25 9.18
C GLU A 111 -21.78 -0.63 9.87
N ILE A 112 -20.73 -0.86 9.10
CA ILE A 112 -19.39 -1.22 9.60
C ILE A 112 -18.33 -0.15 9.32
N SER A 113 -18.75 1.04 8.87
CA SER A 113 -17.84 2.14 8.47
C SER A 113 -18.13 3.47 9.16
N GLN A 114 -18.97 3.48 10.21
CA GLN A 114 -19.42 4.71 10.88
C GLN A 114 -18.29 5.61 11.38
N GLY A 115 -17.16 5.05 11.84
CA GLY A 115 -16.02 5.86 12.28
C GLY A 115 -15.40 6.72 11.17
N MET A 116 -15.20 6.14 9.98
CA MET A 116 -14.69 6.86 8.80
C MET A 116 -15.73 7.85 8.28
N LEU A 117 -17.00 7.44 8.21
CA LEU A 117 -18.10 8.31 7.77
C LEU A 117 -18.25 9.53 8.68
N GLN A 118 -18.14 9.36 10.00
CA GLN A 118 -18.12 10.47 10.94
C GLN A 118 -16.94 11.40 10.67
N ALA A 119 -15.71 10.87 10.54
CA ALA A 119 -14.54 11.69 10.27
C ALA A 119 -14.67 12.52 8.98
N LEU A 120 -15.27 11.95 7.93
CA LEU A 120 -15.58 12.65 6.69
C LEU A 120 -16.67 13.72 6.87
N PHE A 121 -17.72 13.41 7.63
CA PHE A 121 -18.77 14.37 7.97
C PHE A 121 -18.22 15.57 8.76
N GLU A 122 -17.36 15.34 9.75
CA GLU A 122 -16.69 16.41 10.50
C GLU A 122 -15.81 17.28 9.60
N TYR A 123 -15.07 16.64 8.67
CA TYR A 123 -14.28 17.37 7.67
C TYR A 123 -15.16 18.25 6.79
N GLN A 124 -16.27 17.71 6.26
CA GLN A 124 -17.23 18.48 5.46
C GLN A 124 -17.82 19.65 6.25
N SER A 125 -18.22 19.39 7.50
CA SER A 125 -18.80 20.40 8.39
C SER A 125 -17.80 21.53 8.66
N MET A 126 -16.54 21.21 8.96
CA MET A 126 -15.47 22.18 9.13
C MET A 126 -15.25 23.05 7.88
N ILE A 127 -15.31 22.45 6.68
CA ILE A 127 -15.19 23.22 5.43
C ILE A 127 -16.41 24.14 5.21
N CYS A 128 -17.63 23.65 5.46
CA CYS A 128 -18.84 24.47 5.40
C CYS A 128 -18.78 25.66 6.36
N GLU A 129 -18.40 25.44 7.63
CA GLU A 129 -18.22 26.51 8.61
C GLU A 129 -17.15 27.52 8.19
N LEU A 130 -16.02 27.07 7.65
CA LEU A 130 -14.92 27.92 7.22
C LEU A 130 -15.26 28.75 5.96
N THR A 131 -16.07 28.20 5.06
CA THR A 131 -16.35 28.81 3.75
C THR A 131 -17.71 29.51 3.68
N GLY A 132 -18.60 29.27 4.64
CA GLY A 132 -19.97 29.80 4.65
C GLY A 132 -20.89 29.18 3.59
N MET A 133 -20.59 27.97 3.13
CA MET A 133 -21.36 27.19 2.15
C MET A 133 -22.19 26.09 2.79
#